data_AF-A0A1H1BJ85-F1
#
_entry.id   AF-A0A1H1BJ85-F1
#
_cell.length_a   1.000
_cell.length_b   1.000
_cell.length_c   1.000
_cell.angle_alpha   90.00
_cell.angle_beta   90.00
_cell.angle_gamma   90.00
#
_symmetry.space_group_name_H-M   'P 1'
#
loop_
_entity.id
_entity.type
_entity.pdbx_description
1 polymer ?
#
loop_
_entity_poly.entity_id
_entity_poly.type
_entity_poly.pdbx_seq_one_letter_code
_entity_poly.pdbx_strand_id
1 'polypeptide(L)' 'MVSKSDLSQAEGGDPLQELGAIRKARLQLERQEHYWVLEARNANVSWAAIAAVLGVSKQAAHQKFRKPPAG' A
#
# COMPACT_ATOMS: atom_id res chain seq x y z
N MET A 1 19.80 -31.68 -9.88
CA MET A 1 19.39 -30.39 -9.26
C MET A 1 18.07 -30.02 -9.88
N VAL A 2 17.00 -29.90 -9.08
CA VAL A 2 15.64 -29.75 -9.60
C VAL A 2 15.51 -28.39 -10.29
N SER A 3 15.32 -28.42 -11.61
CA SER A 3 14.91 -27.28 -12.42
C SER A 3 13.57 -26.75 -11.91
N LYS A 4 13.46 -25.44 -11.68
CA LYS A 4 12.23 -24.77 -11.22
C LYS A 4 11.33 -24.37 -12.41
N SER A 5 11.25 -25.21 -13.43
CA SER A 5 10.43 -24.99 -14.63
C SER A 5 8.93 -25.24 -14.43
N ASP A 6 8.46 -25.55 -13.21
CA ASP A 6 7.17 -26.23 -13.05
C ASP A 6 6.19 -25.60 -12.04
N LEU A 7 6.35 -24.33 -11.68
CA LEU A 7 5.32 -23.63 -10.90
C LEU A 7 4.52 -22.68 -11.80
N SER A 8 3.43 -23.27 -12.31
CA SER A 8 2.23 -22.67 -12.88
C SER A 8 2.33 -22.02 -14.26
N GLN A 9 2.30 -22.88 -15.29
CA GLN A 9 1.42 -22.66 -16.44
C GLN A 9 -0.04 -22.70 -15.92
N ALA A 10 -0.51 -21.58 -15.38
CA ALA A 10 -1.91 -21.41 -15.00
C ALA A 10 -2.43 -20.18 -15.73
N GLU A 11 -2.83 -20.33 -17.00
CA GLU A 11 -3.74 -19.43 -17.72
C GLU A 11 -3.54 -17.89 -17.47
N GLY A 12 -2.30 -17.41 -17.36
CA GLY A 12 -2.00 -16.00 -17.10
C GLY A 12 -0.66 -15.73 -16.41
N GLY A 13 0.23 -15.00 -17.10
CA GLY A 13 1.36 -14.23 -16.54
C GLY A 13 2.58 -14.98 -15.99
N ASP A 14 3.80 -14.47 -16.26
CA ASP A 14 5.03 -14.85 -15.55
C ASP A 14 4.91 -14.42 -14.07
N PRO A 15 5.06 -15.33 -13.07
CA PRO A 15 4.91 -15.01 -11.66
C PRO A 15 5.74 -13.82 -11.18
N LEU A 16 6.96 -13.61 -11.72
CA LEU A 16 7.78 -12.47 -11.35
C LEU A 16 7.25 -11.16 -11.93
N GLN A 17 6.69 -11.20 -13.14
CA GLN A 17 6.01 -10.05 -13.74
C GLN A 17 4.76 -9.68 -12.95
N GLU A 18 3.96 -10.67 -12.55
CA GLU A 18 2.76 -10.47 -11.74
C GLU A 18 3.09 -9.87 -10.37
N LEU A 19 4.13 -10.37 -9.69
CA LEU A 19 4.61 -9.76 -8.44
C LEU A 19 5.07 -8.31 -8.65
N GLY A 20 5.72 -8.02 -9.77
CA GLY A 20 6.08 -6.66 -10.17
C GLY A 20 4.86 -5.76 -10.37
N ALA A 21 3.81 -6.26 -11.02
CA ALA A 21 2.54 -5.55 -11.21
C ALA A 21 1.85 -5.27 -9.87
N ILE A 22 1.75 -6.28 -9.00
CA ILE A 22 1.20 -6.15 -7.64
C ILE A 22 1.98 -5.12 -6.83
N ARG A 23 3.32 -5.14 -6.90
CA ARG A 23 4.16 -4.14 -6.21
C ARG A 23 3.84 -2.72 -6.71
N LYS A 24 3.72 -2.51 -8.01
CA LYS A 24 3.34 -1.21 -8.59
C LYS A 24 1.97 -0.75 -8.13
N ALA A 25 0.99 -1.66 -8.12
CA ALA A 25 -0.37 -1.37 -7.64
C ALA A 25 -0.39 -0.99 -6.15
N ARG A 26 0.36 -1.70 -5.30
CA ARG A 26 0.51 -1.35 -3.87
C ARG A 26 1.10 0.03 -3.68
N LEU A 27 2.16 0.38 -4.42
CA LEU A 27 2.76 1.72 -4.35
C LEU A 27 1.80 2.83 -4.81
N GLN A 28 0.96 2.55 -5.82
CA GLN A 28 -0.09 3.48 -6.23
C GLN A 28 -1.13 3.68 -5.13
N LEU A 29 -1.60 2.60 -4.51
CA LEU A 29 -2.53 2.66 -3.38
C LEU A 29 -1.94 3.41 -2.19
N GLU A 30 -0.67 3.16 -1.84
CA GLU A 30 0.02 3.86 -0.75
C GLU A 30 0.10 5.37 -1.00
N ARG A 31 0.41 5.80 -2.23
CA ARG A 31 0.40 7.22 -2.61
C ARG A 31 -1.00 7.83 -2.51
N GLN A 32 -2.03 7.11 -2.97
CA GLN A 32 -3.41 7.59 -2.92
C GLN A 32 -3.92 7.70 -1.48
N GLU A 33 -3.60 6.70 -0.64
CA GLU A 33 -3.89 6.70 0.80
C GLU A 33 -3.23 7.92 1.47
N HIS A 34 -1.95 8.16 1.20
CA HIS A 34 -1.24 9.32 1.76
C HIS A 34 -1.84 10.65 1.32
N TYR A 35 -2.21 10.79 0.04
CA TYR A 35 -2.89 11.99 -0.47
C TYR A 35 -4.20 12.25 0.30
N TRP A 36 -5.06 11.24 0.45
CA TRP A 36 -6.33 11.41 1.15
C TRP A 36 -6.15 11.66 2.66
N VAL A 37 -5.13 11.09 3.29
CA VAL A 37 -4.80 11.41 4.69
C VAL A 37 -4.40 12.88 4.83
N LEU A 38 -3.58 13.41 3.92
CA LEU A 38 -3.23 14.83 3.92
C LEU A 38 -4.46 15.71 3.71
N GLU A 39 -5.31 15.38 2.75
CA GLU A 39 -6.57 16.11 2.52
C GLU A 39 -7.50 16.07 3.73
N ALA A 40 -7.66 14.92 4.38
CA ALA A 40 -8.43 14.81 5.62
C ALA A 40 -7.83 15.67 6.73
N ARG A 41 -6.50 15.72 6.84
CA ARG A 41 -5.81 16.59 7.80
C ARG A 41 -6.00 18.06 7.47
N ASN A 42 -5.98 18.45 6.20
CA ASN A 42 -6.29 19.81 5.73
C ASN A 42 -7.74 20.19 6.05
N ALA A 43 -8.68 19.24 5.97
CA ALA A 43 -10.07 19.38 6.39
C ALA A 43 -10.28 19.33 7.92
N ASN A 44 -9.21 19.46 8.73
CA ASN A 44 -9.21 19.40 10.19
C ASN A 44 -9.73 18.08 10.81
N VAL A 45 -9.81 16.98 10.04
CA VAL A 45 -10.22 15.67 10.56
C VAL A 45 -9.17 15.15 11.54
N SER A 46 -9.58 14.75 12.74
CA SER A 46 -8.64 14.28 13.77
C SER A 46 -7.88 13.01 13.36
N TRP A 47 -6.65 12.86 13.86
CA TRP A 47 -5.86 11.63 13.68
C TRP A 47 -6.57 10.38 14.22
N ALA A 48 -7.40 10.52 15.25
CA ALA A 48 -8.16 9.40 15.80
C ALA A 48 -9.24 8.91 14.82
N ALA A 49 -9.95 9.84 14.17
CA ALA A 49 -10.96 9.51 13.16
C ALA A 49 -10.32 8.87 11.91
N ILE A 50 -9.20 9.41 11.43
CA ILE A 50 -8.45 8.83 10.30
C ILE A 50 -7.99 7.41 10.64
N ALA A 51 -7.41 7.23 11.84
CA ALA A 51 -6.91 5.92 12.27
C ALA A 51 -8.05 4.89 12.40
N ALA A 52 -9.23 5.30 12.87
CA ALA A 52 -10.41 4.43 12.93
C ALA A 52 -10.85 3.92 11.55
N VAL A 53 -10.86 4.80 10.54
CA VAL A 53 -11.18 4.40 9.14
C VAL A 53 -10.13 3.45 8.57
N LEU A 54 -8.85 3.70 8.87
CA LEU A 54 -7.74 2.87 8.39
C LEU A 54 -7.55 1.57 9.18
N GLY A 55 -8.30 1.33 10.26
CA GLY A 55 -8.16 0.15 11.11
C GLY A 55 -6.81 0.08 11.85
N VAL A 56 -6.18 1.23 12.11
CA VAL A 56 -4.89 1.32 12.80
C VAL A 56 -5.00 2.14 14.09
N SER A 57 -3.97 2.09 14.93
CA SER A 57 -3.91 3.00 16.08
C SER A 57 -3.59 4.43 15.65
N LYS A 58 -4.03 5.43 16.45
CA LYS A 58 -3.68 6.85 16.25
C LYS A 58 -2.18 7.06 16.09
N GLN A 59 -1.39 6.38 16.93
CA GLN A 59 0.07 6.46 16.91
C GLN A 59 0.64 5.85 15.63
N ALA A 60 0.11 4.72 15.17
CA ALA A 60 0.52 4.10 13.91
C ALA A 60 0.20 5.00 12.71
N ALA A 61 -0.99 5.59 12.65
CA ALA A 61 -1.34 6.56 11.61
C ALA A 61 -0.39 7.76 11.63
N HIS A 62 -0.16 8.36 12.81
CA HIS A 62 0.73 9.50 12.93
C HIS A 62 2.17 9.17 12.50
N GLN A 63 2.68 7.99 12.86
CA GLN A 63 4.03 7.57 12.48
C GLN A 63 4.15 7.26 10.99
N LYS A 64 3.11 6.68 10.38
CA LYS A 64 3.09 6.30 8.96
C LYS A 64 3.00 7.54 8.05
N PHE A 65 2.12 8.48 8.36
CA PHE A 65 1.78 9.60 7.46
C PHE A 65 2.49 10.91 7.78
N ARG A 66 3.38 10.97 8.78
CA ARG A 66 4.25 12.14 9.00
C ARG A 66 5.44 12.21 8.02
N LYS A 67 5.70 11.13 7.28
CA LYS A 67 6.79 11.06 6.30
C LYS A 67 6.17 10.96 4.91
N PRO A 68 6.69 11.67 3.90
CA PRO A 68 6.24 11.48 2.54
C PRO A 68 6.44 10.01 2.11
N PRO A 69 5.56 9.46 1.27
CA PRO A 69 5.67 8.07 0.82
C PRO A 69 6.98 7.92 0.06
N ALA A 70 7.78 6.92 0.43
CA ALA A 70 8.99 6.59 -0.31
C ALA A 70 8.56 6.15 -1.72
N GLY A 71 9.11 6.82 -2.74
CA GLY A 71 8.94 6.48 -4.16
C GLY A 71 9.64 5.19 -4.52
#